data_AF-A0A0B1SCF9-F1
#
_entry.id   AF-A0A0B1SCF9-F1
#
_cell.length_a   1.000
_cell.length_b   1.000
_cell.length_c   1.000
_cell.angle_alpha   90.00
_cell.angle_beta   90.00
_cell.angle_gamma   90.00
#
_symmetry.space_group_name_H-M   'P 1'
#
loop_
_entity.id
_entity.type
_entity.pdbx_description
1 polymer ?
#
loop_
_entity_poly.entity_id
_entity_poly.type
_entity_poly.pdbx_seq_one_letter_code
_entity_poly.pdbx_strand_id
1 'polypeptide(L)'
;MKQQAEKLRISESRNHLANYRVLQKNLVYVVGLSPRVADPDTLRKPEYFGRFGKILKVVVGTAPTANHPHAQPSHTAYVTYSKVEEALRAIQVRLLFPYTLGLLY
;
A
#
# COMPACT_ATOMS: atom_id res chain seq x y z
N MET A 1 22.28 -5.78 37.76
CA MET A 1 20.84 -5.43 37.59
C MET A 1 20.63 -4.01 37.05
N LYS A 2 21.11 -3.68 35.84
CA LYS A 2 20.91 -2.35 35.20
C LYS A 2 20.49 -2.39 33.72
N GLN A 3 20.64 -3.52 33.03
CA GLN A 3 20.31 -3.64 31.59
C GLN A 3 18.82 -3.94 31.29
N GLN A 4 18.02 -4.31 32.29
CA GLN A 4 16.62 -4.70 32.05
C GLN A 4 15.65 -3.50 31.98
N ALA A 5 16.04 -2.37 32.57
CA ALA A 5 15.23 -1.15 32.59
C ALA A 5 15.24 -0.38 31.26
N GLU A 6 16.30 -0.51 30.45
CA GLU A 6 16.40 0.16 29.15
C GLU A 6 15.51 -0.49 28.07
N LYS A 7 15.36 -1.82 28.12
CA LYS A 7 14.52 -2.56 27.16
C LYS A 7 13.03 -2.25 27.32
N LEU A 8 12.58 -1.92 28.54
CA LEU A 8 11.19 -1.54 28.82
C LEU A 8 10.83 -0.16 28.24
N ARG A 9 11.74 0.81 28.28
CA ARG A 9 11.52 2.16 27.75
C ARG A 9 11.38 2.22 26.24
N ILE A 10 12.10 1.35 25.52
CA ILE A 10 11.99 1.23 24.05
C ILE A 10 10.62 0.64 23.68
N SER A 11 10.13 -0.34 24.46
CA SER A 11 8.82 -0.95 24.29
C SER A 11 7.67 0.04 24.50
N GLU A 12 7.75 0.90 25.51
CA GLU A 12 6.74 1.94 25.76
C GLU A 12 6.75 3.05 24.70
N SER A 13 7.93 3.44 24.23
CA SER A 13 8.09 4.43 23.15
C SER A 13 7.47 3.93 21.83
N ARG A 14 7.48 2.62 21.58
CA ARG A 14 6.82 1.99 20.42
C ARG A 14 5.29 2.01 20.53
N ASN A 15 4.75 1.95 21.75
CA ASN A 15 3.31 1.98 22.02
C ASN A 15 2.71 3.39 21.89
N HIS A 16 3.45 4.46 22.22
CA HIS A 16 2.95 5.83 22.03
C HIS A 16 2.80 6.26 20.57
N LEU A 17 3.45 5.59 19.62
CA LEU A 17 3.26 5.83 18.19
C LEU A 17 1.98 5.20 17.63
N ALA A 18 1.32 4.30 18.38
CA ALA A 18 0.08 3.65 17.93
C ALA A 18 -1.07 4.63 17.71
N ASN A 19 -1.03 5.81 18.36
CA ASN A 19 -2.05 6.86 18.25
C ASN A 19 -1.68 7.97 17.25
N TYR A 20 -0.49 7.94 16.63
CA TYR A 20 -0.12 8.91 15.61
C TYR A 20 -0.61 8.45 14.23
N ARG A 21 -1.55 9.21 13.65
CA ARG A 21 -1.91 9.04 12.24
C ARG A 21 -0.76 9.53 11.37
N VAL A 22 -0.16 8.63 10.59
CA VAL A 22 0.94 8.96 9.67
C VAL A 22 0.38 9.19 8.27
N LEU A 23 0.55 10.40 7.75
CA LEU A 23 0.19 10.71 6.36
C LEU A 23 1.29 10.21 5.41
N GLN A 24 0.99 9.19 4.61
CA GLN A 24 1.93 8.64 3.62
C GLN A 24 1.63 9.14 2.20
N LYS A 25 2.22 10.28 1.82
CA LYS A 25 1.99 10.92 0.51
C LYS A 25 2.62 10.16 -0.68
N ASN A 26 3.57 9.27 -0.44
CA ASN A 26 4.23 8.43 -1.45
C ASN A 26 3.63 7.02 -1.54
N LEU A 27 2.49 6.78 -0.89
CA LEU A 27 1.79 5.51 -0.89
C LEU A 27 0.62 5.56 -1.89
N VAL A 28 0.56 4.57 -2.78
CA VAL A 28 -0.55 4.37 -3.70
C VAL A 28 -1.36 3.16 -3.23
N TYR A 29 -2.66 3.38 -3.03
CA TYR A 29 -3.62 2.31 -2.75
C TYR A 29 -4.34 1.91 -4.03
N VAL A 30 -4.31 0.62 -4.33
CA VAL A 30 -4.84 0.01 -5.54
C VAL A 30 -5.94 -0.97 -5.13
N VAL A 31 -7.07 -0.92 -5.82
CA VAL A 31 -8.22 -1.80 -5.61
C VAL A 31 -8.64 -2.42 -6.93
N GLY A 32 -9.33 -3.56 -6.87
CA GLY A 32 -9.83 -4.23 -8.08
C GLY A 32 -8.76 -4.99 -8.85
N LEU A 33 -7.66 -5.40 -8.20
CA LEU A 33 -6.65 -6.22 -8.85
C LEU A 33 -7.18 -7.62 -9.11
N SER A 34 -6.97 -8.11 -10.34
CA SER A 34 -7.23 -9.51 -10.68
C SER A 34 -6.25 -10.41 -9.91
N PRO A 35 -6.68 -11.59 -9.43
CA PRO A 35 -5.80 -12.54 -8.74
C PRO A 35 -4.53 -12.89 -9.51
N ARG A 36 -4.57 -12.87 -10.86
CA ARG A 36 -3.42 -13.18 -11.70
C ARG A 36 -2.30 -12.14 -11.65
N VAL A 37 -2.63 -10.89 -11.30
CA VAL A 37 -1.68 -9.76 -11.22
C VAL A 37 -1.47 -9.28 -9.78
N ALA A 38 -2.18 -9.86 -8.82
CA ALA A 38 -2.09 -9.57 -7.40
C ALA A 38 -0.84 -10.19 -6.77
N ASP A 39 0.30 -9.96 -7.39
CA ASP A 39 1.60 -10.50 -6.99
C ASP A 39 2.59 -9.33 -6.86
N PRO A 40 3.28 -9.18 -5.74
CA PRO A 40 4.15 -8.03 -5.50
C PRO A 40 5.30 -7.92 -6.52
N ASP A 41 5.85 -9.03 -6.99
CA ASP A 41 6.93 -9.02 -7.99
C ASP A 41 6.39 -8.58 -9.36
N THR A 42 5.20 -9.04 -9.73
CA THR A 42 4.48 -8.63 -10.94
C THR A 42 4.17 -7.14 -10.91
N LEU A 43 3.62 -6.62 -9.81
CA LEU A 43 3.30 -5.19 -9.67
C LEU A 43 4.55 -4.30 -9.74
N ARG A 44 5.71 -4.80 -9.32
CA ARG A 44 6.99 -4.08 -9.42
C ARG A 44 7.50 -3.92 -10.84
N LYS A 45 7.07 -4.76 -11.79
CA LYS A 45 7.61 -4.74 -13.14
C LYS A 45 7.27 -3.43 -13.87
N PRO A 46 8.10 -3.02 -14.85
CA PRO A 46 7.85 -1.82 -15.65
C PRO A 46 6.49 -1.84 -16.34
N GLU A 47 5.98 -3.01 -16.72
CA GLU A 47 4.68 -3.16 -17.37
C GLU A 47 3.51 -2.81 -16.44
N TYR A 48 3.73 -2.69 -15.13
CA TYR A 48 2.72 -2.32 -14.14
C TYR A 48 3.08 -1.01 -13.43
N PHE A 49 3.37 -1.04 -12.13
CA PHE A 49 3.65 0.15 -11.33
C PHE A 49 5.11 0.61 -11.42
N GLY A 50 6.01 -0.26 -11.89
CA GLY A 50 7.44 0.06 -12.05
C GLY A 50 7.72 1.19 -13.04
N ARG A 51 6.85 1.42 -14.04
CA ARG A 51 7.00 2.52 -15.00
C ARG A 51 6.97 3.91 -14.38
N PHE A 52 6.30 4.08 -13.23
CA PHE A 52 6.08 5.40 -12.64
C PHE A 52 7.23 5.87 -11.77
N GLY A 53 8.09 4.94 -11.33
CA GLY A 53 9.25 5.24 -10.50
C GLY A 53 9.74 4.06 -9.67
N LYS A 54 10.72 4.32 -8.81
CA LYS A 54 11.32 3.28 -7.96
C LYS A 54 10.39 2.89 -6.81
N ILE A 55 9.98 1.63 -6.79
CA ILE A 55 9.12 1.08 -5.74
C ILE A 55 9.96 0.55 -4.58
N LEU A 56 9.69 1.05 -3.38
CA LEU A 56 10.32 0.59 -2.14
C LEU A 56 9.63 -0.65 -1.60
N LYS A 57 8.30 -0.60 -1.45
CA LYS A 57 7.50 -1.68 -0.85
C LYS A 57 6.23 -1.92 -1.65
N VAL A 58 5.86 -3.18 -1.78
CA VAL A 58 4.54 -3.60 -2.26
C VAL A 58 3.96 -4.54 -1.23
N VAL A 59 2.71 -4.30 -0.84
CA VAL A 59 1.93 -5.20 0.01
C VAL A 59 0.63 -5.49 -0.71
N VAL A 60 0.36 -6.76 -0.99
CA VAL A 60 -0.91 -7.20 -1.56
C VAL A 60 -1.80 -7.68 -0.43
N GLY A 61 -3.08 -7.29 -0.48
CA GLY A 61 -4.12 -7.78 0.41
C GLY A 61 -5.29 -8.35 -0.38
N THR A 62 -6.14 -9.10 0.30
CA THR A 62 -7.43 -9.54 -0.24
C THR A 62 -8.49 -8.51 0.14
N ALA A 63 -9.28 -8.02 -0.82
CA ALA A 63 -10.46 -7.24 -0.50
C ALA A 63 -11.58 -8.20 -0.08
N PRO A 64 -12.23 -8.03 1.09
CA PRO A 64 -13.44 -8.76 1.37
C PRO A 64 -14.50 -8.36 0.34
N THR A 65 -14.99 -9.32 -0.45
CA THR A 65 -16.10 -9.11 -1.38
C THR A 65 -17.36 -8.90 -0.55
N ALA A 66 -17.66 -7.66 -0.19
CA ALA A 66 -18.87 -7.35 0.56
C ALA A 66 -20.10 -7.75 -0.27
N ASN A 67 -20.81 -8.77 0.19
CA ASN A 67 -22.24 -9.04 -0.04
C ASN A 67 -22.70 -9.48 -1.44
N HIS A 68 -21.84 -9.82 -2.40
CA HIS A 68 -22.28 -10.41 -3.67
C HIS A 68 -21.81 -11.87 -3.84
N PRO A 69 -22.72 -12.87 -3.85
CA PRO A 69 -22.36 -14.28 -4.01
C PRO A 69 -21.78 -14.62 -5.40
N HIS A 70 -21.73 -13.67 -6.33
CA HIS A 70 -21.15 -13.82 -7.67
C HIS A 70 -20.02 -12.80 -7.95
N ALA A 71 -19.64 -11.98 -6.97
CA ALA A 71 -18.51 -11.07 -7.14
C ALA A 71 -17.20 -11.86 -7.12
N GLN A 72 -16.40 -11.73 -8.17
CA GLN A 72 -15.08 -12.32 -8.23
C GLN A 72 -14.20 -11.74 -7.12
N PRO A 73 -13.43 -12.56 -6.38
CA PRO A 73 -12.51 -12.07 -5.37
C PRO A 73 -11.51 -11.10 -5.99
N SER A 74 -11.52 -9.86 -5.50
CA SER A 74 -10.59 -8.82 -5.92
C SER A 74 -9.53 -8.61 -4.87
N HIS A 75 -8.34 -8.23 -5.32
CA HIS A 75 -7.21 -7.95 -4.44
C HIS A 75 -6.99 -6.45 -4.35
N THR A 76 -6.36 -6.05 -3.26
CA THR A 76 -5.89 -4.70 -3.02
C THR A 76 -4.36 -4.70 -2.98
N ALA A 77 -3.75 -3.56 -3.26
CA ALA A 77 -2.33 -3.40 -3.06
C ALA A 77 -1.97 -2.02 -2.54
N TYR A 78 -0.91 -1.99 -1.74
CA TYR A 78 -0.24 -0.80 -1.27
C TYR A 78 1.13 -0.74 -1.93
N VAL A 79 1.36 0.28 -2.74
CA VAL A 79 2.63 0.51 -3.45
C VAL A 79 3.29 1.75 -2.89
N THR A 80 4.44 1.60 -2.25
CA THR A 80 5.22 2.72 -1.69
C THR A 80 6.34 3.08 -2.64
N TYR A 81 6.32 4.31 -3.15
CA TYR A 81 7.37 4.85 -4.02
C TYR A 81 8.50 5.52 -3.25
N SER A 82 9.65 5.69 -3.91
CA SER A 82 10.79 6.40 -3.34
C SER A 82 10.55 7.91 -3.23
N LYS A 83 9.77 8.47 -4.15
CA LYS A 83 9.40 9.89 -4.18
C LYS A 83 7.90 10.07 -4.28
N VAL A 84 7.40 11.18 -3.73
CA VAL A 84 5.97 11.57 -3.81
C VAL A 84 5.55 11.82 -5.26
N GLU A 85 6.40 12.45 -6.07
CA GLU A 85 6.12 12.72 -7.48
C GLU A 85 5.88 11.45 -8.30
N GLU A 86 6.59 10.36 -7.99
CA GLU A 86 6.41 9.05 -8.63
C GLU A 86 5.03 8.47 -8.31
N ALA A 87 4.60 8.58 -7.05
CA ALA A 87 3.27 8.16 -6.60
C ALA A 87 2.17 9.02 -7.26
N LEU A 88 2.38 10.34 -7.35
CA LEU A 88 1.44 11.25 -8.02
C LEU A 88 1.29 10.89 -9.51
N ARG A 89 2.38 10.57 -10.21
CA ARG A 89 2.31 10.10 -11.61
C ARG A 89 1.51 8.81 -11.75
N ALA A 90 1.73 7.84 -10.86
CA ALA A 90 0.97 6.59 -10.84
C ALA A 90 -0.54 6.82 -10.63
N ILE A 91 -0.90 7.75 -9.74
CA ILE A 91 -2.29 8.12 -9.46
C ILE A 91 -2.88 8.96 -10.61
N GLN A 92 -2.11 9.84 -11.24
CA GLN A 92 -2.61 10.70 -12.31
C GLN A 92 -2.92 9.93 -13.60
N VAL A 93 -2.28 8.77 -13.79
CA VAL A 93 -2.59 7.82 -14.88
C VAL A 93 -3.90 7.04 -14.65
N ARG A 94 -4.64 7.36 -13.58
CA ARG A 94 -6.00 6.88 -13.30
C ARG A 94 -7.03 7.15 -14.40
N LEU A 95 -6.74 7.98 -15.41
CA LEU A 95 -7.61 8.16 -16.58
C LEU A 95 -7.68 6.93 -17.53
N LEU A 96 -6.91 5.86 -17.27
CA LEU A 96 -6.96 4.63 -18.08
C LEU A 96 -7.54 3.38 -17.38
N PHE A 97 -7.92 3.46 -16.09
CA PHE A 97 -8.54 2.34 -15.37
C PHE A 97 -9.74 2.81 -14.52
N PRO A 98 -10.99 2.52 -14.92
CA PRO A 98 -12.21 3.15 -14.37
C PRO A 98 -12.60 2.79 -12.92
N TYR A 99 -11.74 2.15 -12.11
CA TYR A 99 -12.19 1.56 -10.82
C TYR A 99 -11.38 1.87 -9.55
N THR A 100 -10.33 2.69 -9.57
CA THR A 100 -9.56 2.94 -8.32
C THR A 100 -10.05 4.17 -7.55
N LEU A 101 -11.08 4.08 -6.70
CA LEU A 101 -11.39 5.09 -5.67
C LEU A 101 -10.30 5.04 -4.57
N GLY A 102 -9.47 6.08 -4.44
CA GLY A 102 -9.62 7.04 -3.35
C GLY A 102 -8.29 7.14 -2.60
N LEU A 103 -7.58 8.26 -2.75
CA LEU A 103 -6.50 8.65 -1.85
C LEU A 103 -7.10 8.70 -0.44
N LEU A 104 -6.66 7.83 0.46
CA LEU A 104 -6.89 8.06 1.89
C LEU A 104 -6.09 9.31 2.27
N TYR A 105 -6.81 10.41 2.50
CA TYR A 105 -6.33 11.61 3.19
C TYR A 105 -6.25 11.35 4.70
#